data_AF-R3KE38-F1
#
_entry.id   AF-R3KE38-F1
#
_cell.length_a   1.000
_cell.length_b   1.000
_cell.length_c   1.000
_cell.angle_alpha   90.00
_cell.angle_beta   90.00
_cell.angle_gamma   90.00
#
_symmetry.space_group_name_H-M   'P 1'
#
loop_
_entity.id
_entity.type
_entity.pdbx_description
1 polymer ?
#
loop_
_entity_poly.entity_id
_entity_poly.type
_entity_poly.pdbx_seq_one_letter_code
_entity_poly.pdbx_strand_id
1 'polypeptide(L)'
;MKKNTIIFLCMLAILSVGIFLIIRESQQSDTSISNDSNQSVIEFTATLTESPEQVDQTDNYYLSFDNVQADSEDSQRDLVTFDKGGKLIATLPADKEIKSGDQIRVRVHKDFATTHSIPPQLIGNSVISVSF
;
A
#
# COMPACT_ATOMS: atom_id res chain seq x y z
N MET A 1 -35.58 -33.42 33.69
CA MET A 1 -34.86 -33.58 32.41
C MET A 1 -33.98 -34.82 32.51
N LYS A 2 -34.00 -35.71 31.51
CA LYS A 2 -33.25 -36.98 31.57
C LYS A 2 -31.75 -36.69 31.56
N LYS A 3 -30.95 -37.41 32.35
CA LYS A 3 -29.49 -37.26 32.47
C LYS A 3 -28.78 -37.22 31.10
N ASN A 4 -29.33 -37.94 30.12
CA ASN A 4 -28.84 -37.98 28.74
C ASN A 4 -29.01 -36.64 27.99
N THR A 5 -30.04 -35.85 28.32
CA THR A 5 -30.28 -34.54 27.71
C THR A 5 -29.24 -33.50 28.14
N ILE A 6 -28.75 -33.59 29.39
CA ILE A 6 -27.71 -32.70 29.93
C ILE A 6 -26.36 -33.01 29.28
N ILE A 7 -26.02 -34.29 29.12
CA ILE A 7 -24.78 -34.73 28.47
C ILE A 7 -24.74 -34.26 27.00
N PHE A 8 -25.87 -34.36 26.30
CA PHE A 8 -25.98 -33.90 24.90
C PHE A 8 -25.79 -32.38 24.77
N LEU A 9 -26.33 -31.61 25.71
CA LEU A 9 -26.17 -30.15 25.75
C LEU A 9 -24.73 -29.72 26.03
N CYS A 10 -24.04 -30.41 26.95
CA CYS A 10 -22.62 -30.14 27.23
C CYS A 10 -21.72 -30.47 26.03
N MET A 11 -21.96 -31.59 25.33
CA MET A 11 -21.22 -31.94 24.11
C MET A 11 -21.44 -30.90 23.01
N LEU A 12 -22.66 -30.40 22.83
CA LEU A 12 -22.98 -29.38 21.83
C LEU A 12 -22.27 -28.05 22.11
N ALA A 13 -22.19 -27.65 23.39
CA ALA A 13 -21.47 -26.45 23.80
C ALA A 13 -19.97 -26.55 23.50
N ILE A 14 -19.34 -27.70 23.78
CA ILE A 14 -17.90 -27.91 23.50
C ILE A 14 -17.63 -27.89 21.98
N LEU A 15 -18.51 -28.51 21.19
CA LEU A 15 -18.41 -28.49 19.73
C LEU A 15 -18.54 -27.07 19.17
N SER A 16 -19.44 -26.25 19.73
CA SER A 16 -19.62 -24.86 19.30
C SER A 16 -18.39 -23.98 19.58
N VAL A 17 -17.73 -24.18 20.72
CA VAL A 17 -16.50 -23.44 21.08
C VAL A 17 -15.35 -23.87 20.17
N GLY A 18 -15.23 -25.17 19.85
CA GLY A 18 -14.23 -25.68 18.92
C GLY A 18 -14.38 -25.09 17.51
N ILE A 19 -15.60 -25.03 16.98
CA ILE A 19 -15.88 -24.43 15.67
C ILE A 19 -15.57 -22.91 15.69
N PHE A 20 -15.92 -22.21 16.77
CA PHE A 20 -15.62 -20.78 16.91
C PHE A 20 -14.11 -20.47 16.91
N LEU A 21 -13.30 -21.31 17.57
CA LEU A 21 -11.85 -21.16 17.58
C LEU A 21 -11.22 -21.41 16.20
N ILE A 22 -11.69 -22.44 15.49
CA ILE A 22 -11.21 -22.74 14.12
C ILE A 22 -11.55 -21.61 13.14
N ILE A 23 -12.76 -21.04 13.23
CA ILE A 23 -13.14 -19.88 12.40
C ILE A 23 -12.24 -18.67 12.71
N ARG A 24 -11.96 -18.41 13.99
CA ARG A 24 -11.12 -17.28 14.41
C ARG A 24 -9.67 -17.44 13.95
N GLU A 25 -9.12 -18.65 13.97
CA GLU A 25 -7.78 -18.94 13.46
C GLU A 25 -7.72 -18.79 11.93
N SER A 26 -8.79 -19.15 11.20
CA SER A 26 -8.90 -18.88 9.75
C SER A 26 -9.11 -17.41 9.39
N GLN A 27 -9.50 -16.56 10.36
CA GLN A 27 -9.60 -15.10 10.19
C GLN A 27 -8.32 -14.37 10.60
N GLN A 28 -7.30 -15.07 11.10
CA GLN A 28 -5.95 -14.54 11.10
C GLN A 28 -5.36 -14.73 9.70
N SER A 29 -6.02 -14.12 8.73
CA SER A 29 -5.42 -13.79 7.45
C SER A 29 -4.23 -12.91 7.80
N ASP A 30 -3.03 -13.33 7.39
CA ASP A 30 -1.96 -12.40 7.07
C ASP A 30 -2.57 -11.18 6.40
N THR A 31 -2.10 -9.99 6.76
CA THR A 31 -2.50 -8.68 6.26
C THR A 31 -2.43 -8.63 4.73
N SER A 32 -3.36 -9.32 4.09
CA SER A 32 -3.68 -9.32 2.68
C SER A 32 -4.81 -8.33 2.65
N ILE A 33 -4.41 -7.08 2.38
CA ILE A 33 -5.28 -5.96 2.07
C ILE A 33 -6.42 -6.51 1.21
N SER A 34 -7.59 -6.61 1.83
CA SER A 34 -8.80 -7.08 1.18
C SER A 34 -9.02 -6.20 -0.04
N ASN A 35 -9.04 -6.87 -1.19
CA ASN A 35 -9.13 -6.32 -2.53
C ASN A 35 -10.56 -5.81 -2.81
N ASP A 36 -11.07 -4.91 -1.97
CA ASP A 36 -12.42 -4.37 -2.10
C ASP A 36 -12.59 -3.03 -1.38
N SER A 37 -11.95 -1.98 -1.89
CA SER A 37 -12.44 -0.62 -1.69
C SER A 37 -12.55 0.03 -3.06
N ASN A 38 -13.71 0.60 -3.35
CA ASN A 38 -13.98 1.46 -4.52
C ASN A 38 -13.14 2.77 -4.49
N GLN A 39 -11.93 2.74 -3.96
CA GLN A 39 -11.01 3.86 -4.04
C GLN A 39 -10.37 3.80 -5.43
N SER A 40 -10.73 4.76 -6.30
CA SER A 40 -10.09 4.89 -7.61
C SER A 40 -8.59 5.09 -7.41
N VAL A 41 -7.79 4.21 -8.01
CA VAL A 41 -6.33 4.22 -7.95
C VAL A 41 -5.79 4.77 -9.26
N ILE A 42 -4.74 5.58 -9.17
CA ILE A 42 -3.90 5.93 -10.31
C ILE A 42 -2.60 5.17 -10.20
N GLU A 43 -2.19 4.57 -11.31
CA GLU A 43 -0.88 3.94 -11.44
C GLU A 43 -0.04 4.69 -12.48
N PHE A 44 1.20 5.00 -12.12
CA PHE A 44 2.16 5.60 -13.04
C PHE A 44 3.55 5.02 -12.86
N THR A 45 4.34 5.15 -13.91
CA THR A 45 5.78 4.91 -13.86
C THR A 45 6.54 6.23 -13.91
N ALA A 46 7.70 6.26 -13.29
CA ALA A 46 8.58 7.43 -13.28
C ALA A 46 10.04 6.96 -13.22
N THR A 47 10.97 7.84 -13.58
CA THR A 47 12.40 7.56 -13.53
C THR A 47 13.02 8.31 -12.36
N LEU A 48 13.83 7.65 -11.54
CA LEU A 48 14.57 8.30 -10.46
C LEU A 48 15.61 9.25 -11.03
N THR A 49 15.61 10.51 -10.59
CA THR A 49 16.58 11.51 -11.05
C THR A 49 17.85 11.52 -10.21
N GLU A 50 17.73 11.13 -8.93
CA GLU A 50 18.79 11.16 -7.93
C GLU A 50 18.84 9.82 -7.20
N SER A 51 19.97 9.49 -6.58
CA SER A 51 20.02 8.35 -5.65
C SER A 51 19.12 8.62 -4.45
N PRO A 52 18.42 7.60 -3.90
CA PRO A 52 17.58 7.78 -2.72
C PRO A 52 18.32 8.41 -1.54
N GLU A 53 17.72 9.42 -0.92
CA GLU A 53 18.28 10.12 0.25
C GLU A 53 17.53 9.67 1.51
N GLN A 54 18.24 9.14 2.50
CA GLN A 54 17.59 8.67 3.73
C GLN A 54 16.97 9.83 4.50
N VAL A 55 15.72 9.66 4.94
CA VAL A 55 15.05 10.58 5.85
C VAL A 55 15.64 10.36 7.24
N ASP A 56 16.17 11.43 7.83
CA ASP A 56 16.87 11.43 9.12
C ASP A 56 16.20 10.54 10.18
N GLN A 57 16.97 9.61 10.73
CA GLN A 57 16.55 8.72 11.82
C GLN A 57 15.35 7.80 11.49
N THR A 58 15.08 7.51 10.21
CA THR A 58 14.04 6.57 9.78
C THR A 58 14.55 5.57 8.74
N ASP A 59 13.75 4.53 8.47
CA ASP A 59 13.99 3.56 7.39
C ASP A 59 13.42 4.03 6.03
N ASN A 60 12.96 5.28 5.94
CA ASN A 60 12.36 5.85 4.74
C ASN A 60 13.35 6.69 3.96
N TYR A 61 13.10 6.83 2.66
CA TYR A 61 13.95 7.56 1.74
C TYR A 61 13.14 8.53 0.90
N TYR A 62 13.72 9.70 0.65
CA TYR A 62 13.27 10.63 -0.38
C TYR A 62 13.64 10.08 -1.75
N LEU A 63 12.64 9.97 -2.62
CA LEU A 63 12.76 9.59 -4.02
C LEU A 63 12.40 10.78 -4.89
N SER A 64 13.39 11.37 -5.55
CA SER A 64 13.20 12.36 -6.62
C SER A 64 12.97 11.64 -7.95
N PHE A 65 11.92 11.99 -8.67
CA PHE A 65 11.56 11.33 -9.93
C PHE A 65 11.08 12.31 -11.01
N ASP A 66 11.21 11.90 -12.27
CA ASP A 66 10.70 12.61 -13.44
C ASP A 66 10.09 11.62 -14.46
N ASN A 67 9.82 12.09 -15.68
CA ASN A 67 9.33 11.25 -16.78
C ASN A 67 8.07 10.44 -16.44
N VAL A 68 7.11 11.09 -15.77
CA VAL A 68 5.87 10.45 -15.30
C VAL A 68 5.00 10.00 -16.46
N GLN A 69 4.72 8.70 -16.53
CA GLN A 69 3.87 8.06 -17.52
C GLN A 69 2.78 7.25 -16.84
N ALA A 70 1.52 7.64 -17.07
CA ALA A 70 0.36 6.96 -16.55
C ALA A 70 -0.09 5.79 -17.43
N ASP A 71 -0.90 4.91 -16.84
CA ASP A 71 -1.54 3.77 -17.53
C ASP A 71 -2.66 4.17 -18.51
N SER A 72 -3.24 5.36 -18.34
CA SER A 72 -4.35 5.88 -19.15
C SER A 72 -4.27 7.40 -19.33
N GLU A 73 -4.95 7.92 -20.36
CA GLU A 73 -5.02 9.37 -20.60
C GLU A 73 -5.72 10.11 -19.46
N ASP A 74 -6.73 9.50 -18.84
CA ASP A 74 -7.44 10.09 -17.70
C ASP A 74 -6.50 10.23 -16.50
N SER A 75 -5.76 9.17 -16.15
CA SER A 75 -4.71 9.19 -15.14
C SER A 75 -3.62 10.22 -15.45
N GLN A 76 -3.22 10.35 -16.73
CA GLN A 76 -2.20 11.30 -17.14
C GLN A 76 -2.64 12.75 -16.90
N ARG A 77 -3.92 13.08 -17.12
CA ARG A 77 -4.46 14.42 -16.82
C ARG A 77 -4.43 14.73 -15.33
N ASP A 78 -4.74 13.75 -14.49
CA ASP A 78 -4.70 13.91 -13.03
C ASP A 78 -3.27 14.14 -12.52
N LEU A 79 -2.27 13.54 -13.18
CA LEU A 79 -0.85 13.64 -12.82
C LEU A 79 -0.12 14.86 -13.41
N VAL A 80 -0.85 15.82 -14.00
CA VAL A 80 -0.27 17.03 -14.61
C VAL A 80 0.62 17.83 -13.66
N THR A 81 0.37 17.72 -12.34
CA THR A 81 1.21 18.38 -11.32
C THR A 81 2.65 17.88 -11.30
N PHE A 82 2.94 16.72 -11.88
CA PHE A 82 4.27 16.12 -11.94
C PHE A 82 4.91 16.22 -13.34
N ASP A 83 4.45 17.14 -14.20
CA ASP A 83 5.01 17.35 -15.55
C ASP A 83 6.53 17.58 -15.56
N LYS A 84 7.04 18.22 -14.51
CA LYS A 84 8.46 18.52 -14.27
C LYS A 84 9.10 17.60 -13.22
N GLY A 85 8.43 16.50 -12.91
CA GLY A 85 8.83 15.57 -11.85
C GLY A 85 8.24 15.90 -10.49
N GLY A 86 8.58 15.06 -9.53
CA GLY A 86 8.05 15.08 -8.18
C GLY A 86 9.01 14.44 -7.19
N LYS A 87 8.60 14.46 -5.93
CA LYS A 87 9.27 13.75 -4.84
C LYS A 87 8.26 12.93 -4.05
N LEU A 88 8.67 11.78 -3.55
CA LEU A 88 7.86 11.00 -2.60
C LEU A 88 8.76 10.37 -1.54
N ILE A 89 8.15 9.91 -0.45
CA ILE A 89 8.85 9.17 0.62
C ILE A 89 8.42 7.71 0.54
N ALA A 90 9.38 6.79 0.48
CA ALA A 90 9.11 5.36 0.49
C ALA A 90 10.21 4.57 1.20
N THR A 91 9.86 3.39 1.69
CA THR A 91 10.83 2.40 2.18
C THR A 91 11.45 1.67 1.00
N LEU A 92 12.77 1.48 1.02
CA LEU A 92 13.47 0.73 -0.02
C LEU A 92 13.46 -0.79 0.27
N PRO A 93 13.49 -1.63 -0.77
CA PRO A 93 13.72 -3.07 -0.61
C PRO A 93 15.12 -3.35 -0.05
N ALA A 94 15.23 -4.30 0.89
CA ALA A 94 16.49 -4.62 1.55
C ALA A 94 17.46 -5.44 0.67
N ASP A 95 16.93 -6.09 -0.37
CA ASP A 95 17.64 -7.02 -1.25
C ASP A 95 18.07 -6.39 -2.58
N LYS A 96 17.76 -5.10 -2.81
CA LYS A 96 18.03 -4.42 -4.06
C LYS A 96 18.63 -3.03 -3.83
N GLU A 97 19.74 -2.77 -4.51
CA GLU A 97 20.32 -1.44 -4.59
C GLU A 97 19.51 -0.59 -5.58
N ILE A 98 19.08 0.60 -5.14
CA ILE A 98 18.30 1.55 -5.93
C ILE A 98 19.15 2.78 -6.23
N LYS A 99 19.19 3.20 -7.49
CA LYS A 99 20.04 4.29 -7.97
C LYS A 99 19.31 5.24 -8.93
N SER A 100 19.92 6.39 -9.18
CA SER A 100 19.50 7.30 -10.24
C SER A 100 19.40 6.57 -11.59
N GLY A 101 18.34 6.87 -12.34
CA GLY A 101 17.99 6.25 -13.61
C GLY A 101 17.11 5.01 -13.49
N ASP A 102 16.92 4.44 -12.29
CA ASP A 102 16.01 3.31 -12.11
C ASP A 102 14.55 3.76 -12.30
N GLN A 103 13.74 2.89 -12.90
CA GLN A 103 12.31 3.14 -13.08
C GLN A 103 11.55 2.64 -11.85
N ILE A 104 10.63 3.46 -11.34
CA ILE A 104 9.70 3.08 -10.28
C ILE A 104 8.29 3.01 -10.83
N ARG A 105 7.46 2.17 -10.22
CA ARG A 105 6.01 2.14 -10.41
C ARG A 105 5.34 2.57 -9.11
N VAL A 106 4.47 3.56 -9.20
CA VAL A 106 3.82 4.18 -8.05
C VAL A 106 2.32 4.02 -8.21
N ARG A 107 1.67 3.52 -7.16
CA ARG A 107 0.20 3.46 -7.05
C ARG A 107 -0.24 4.47 -6.01
N VAL A 108 -1.17 5.34 -6.37
CA VAL A 108 -1.69 6.40 -5.49
C VAL A 108 -3.21 6.43 -5.53
N HIS A 109 -3.82 6.98 -4.49
CA HIS A 109 -5.25 7.30 -4.54
C HIS A 109 -5.51 8.42 -5.56
N LYS A 110 -6.61 8.36 -6.33
CA LYS A 110 -6.94 9.39 -7.34
C LYS A 110 -7.11 10.80 -6.74
N ASP A 111 -7.54 10.89 -5.49
CA ASP A 111 -7.65 12.11 -4.69
C ASP A 111 -6.35 12.42 -3.91
N PHE A 112 -5.20 12.03 -4.45
CA PHE A 112 -3.90 12.26 -3.83
C PHE A 112 -3.64 13.74 -3.55
N ALA A 113 -2.91 14.00 -2.45
CA ALA A 113 -2.46 15.32 -2.07
C ALA A 113 -0.98 15.51 -2.41
N THR A 114 -0.63 16.75 -2.75
CA THR A 114 0.75 17.19 -2.95
C THR A 114 1.06 18.44 -2.16
N THR A 115 2.34 18.68 -1.90
CA THR A 115 2.83 19.97 -1.38
C THR A 115 2.89 21.01 -2.50
N HIS A 116 2.87 22.29 -2.12
CA HIS A 116 3.11 23.41 -3.03
C HIS A 116 4.61 23.69 -3.29
N SER A 117 5.51 22.73 -3.02
CA SER A 117 6.95 22.91 -3.25
C SER A 117 7.31 22.70 -4.73
N ILE A 118 8.53 23.10 -5.10
CA ILE A 118 9.12 22.79 -6.40
C ILE A 118 10.40 21.96 -6.16
N PRO A 119 10.45 20.68 -6.56
CA PRO A 119 9.33 19.90 -7.12
C PRO A 119 8.24 19.59 -6.08
N PRO A 120 7.00 19.31 -6.51
CA PRO A 120 5.90 18.93 -5.61
C PRO A 120 6.19 17.58 -4.96
N GLN A 121 5.82 17.45 -3.68
CA GLN A 121 5.97 16.21 -2.91
C GLN A 121 4.63 15.51 -2.76
N LEU A 122 4.57 14.22 -3.08
CA LEU A 122 3.39 13.39 -2.86
C LEU A 122 3.30 13.03 -1.37
N ILE A 123 2.17 13.30 -0.73
CA ILE A 123 2.00 13.06 0.71
C ILE A 123 1.89 11.55 0.96
N GLY A 124 2.58 11.04 1.98
CA GLY A 124 2.70 9.58 2.21
C GLY A 124 1.37 8.83 2.33
N ASN A 125 0.31 9.44 2.88
CA ASN A 125 -1.02 8.83 2.95
C ASN A 125 -1.72 8.68 1.59
N SER A 126 -1.20 9.36 0.56
CA SER A 126 -1.69 9.27 -0.81
C SER A 126 -1.00 8.14 -1.59
N VAL A 127 0.17 7.67 -1.14
CA VAL A 127 0.89 6.54 -1.72
C VAL A 127 0.29 5.23 -1.20
N ILE A 128 -0.17 4.39 -2.12
CA ILE A 128 -0.62 3.03 -1.81
C ILE A 128 0.58 2.08 -1.81
N SER A 129 1.43 2.16 -2.84
CA SER A 129 2.63 1.32 -2.95
C SER A 129 3.63 1.89 -3.95
N VAL A 130 4.91 1.58 -3.74
CA VAL A 130 6.00 1.82 -4.69
C VAL A 130 6.67 0.48 -5.02
N SER A 131 6.93 0.24 -6.29
CA SER A 131 7.65 -0.94 -6.78
C SER A 131 8.86 -0.50 -7.60
N PHE A 132 9.96 -1.26 -7.50
CA PHE A 132 11.28 -0.94 -8.02
C PHE A 132 11.77 -1.99 -9.01
#